data_AF-A0A970WX51-F1
#
_entry.id   AF-A0A970WX51-F1
#
_cell.length_a   1.000
_cell.length_b   1.000
_cell.length_c   1.000
_cell.angle_alpha   90.00
_cell.angle_beta   90.00
_cell.angle_gamma   90.00
#
_symmetry.space_group_name_H-M   'P 1'
#
loop_
_entity.id
_entity.type
_entity.pdbx_description
1 polymer ?
#
loop_
_entity_poly.entity_id
_entity_poly.type
_entity_poly.pdbx_seq_one_letter_code
_entity_poly.pdbx_strand_id
1 'polypeptide(L)'
;MFLAFLFLGGCDVSSNDDIANECYSKLIEALNSNDLTKIESLFAKNIVNNINDFENQTIRLLDYYQGESVSYKKYSIGITEDKDKKIYAKYFNMSLDITTTEEIYRIATIWYVDDTNDNNNIGIWSLYIIKFSNDLYPEKAYGGDGLWTNGIHIGKK
;
A
#
# COMPACT_ATOMS: atom_id res chain seq x y z
N MET A 1 -25.43 -16.54 -39.05
CA MET A 1 -26.39 -15.82 -38.19
C MET A 1 -25.70 -15.56 -36.87
N PHE A 2 -25.35 -14.30 -36.60
CA PHE A 2 -24.66 -13.87 -35.38
C PHE A 2 -25.57 -14.12 -34.17
N LEU A 3 -25.07 -14.81 -33.15
CA LEU A 3 -25.68 -14.79 -31.82
C LEU A 3 -24.86 -13.80 -30.99
N ALA A 4 -25.37 -12.56 -30.89
CA ALA A 4 -24.85 -11.57 -29.98
C ALA A 4 -25.26 -11.97 -28.55
N PHE A 5 -24.29 -12.31 -27.71
CA PHE A 5 -24.50 -12.31 -26.26
C PHE A 5 -24.35 -10.87 -25.77
N LEU A 6 -25.50 -10.23 -25.53
CA LEU A 6 -25.60 -9.06 -24.67
C LEU A 6 -25.26 -9.51 -23.24
N PHE A 7 -24.08 -9.17 -22.74
CA PHE A 7 -23.88 -9.07 -21.29
C PHE A 7 -24.25 -7.65 -20.87
N LEU A 8 -25.47 -7.51 -20.39
CA LEU A 8 -25.93 -6.36 -19.62
C LEU A 8 -25.28 -6.41 -18.23
N GLY A 9 -24.67 -5.28 -17.86
CA GLY A 9 -24.08 -4.90 -16.57
C GLY A 9 -24.21 -5.87 -15.39
N GLY A 10 -23.10 -6.51 -15.04
CA GLY A 10 -22.75 -6.75 -13.65
C GLY A 10 -21.83 -5.62 -13.22
N CYS A 11 -22.24 -4.82 -12.24
CA CYS A 11 -21.28 -4.03 -11.47
C CYS A 11 -20.45 -5.06 -10.69
N ASP A 12 -19.22 -5.34 -11.10
CA ASP A 12 -18.33 -6.20 -10.32
C ASP A 12 -18.07 -5.51 -8.99
N VAL A 13 -18.84 -5.86 -7.96
CA VAL A 13 -18.56 -5.43 -6.59
C VAL A 13 -17.40 -6.29 -6.10
N SER A 14 -16.17 -5.82 -6.33
CA SER A 14 -14.96 -6.44 -5.78
C SER A 14 -15.05 -6.51 -4.25
N SER A 15 -14.71 -7.65 -3.66
CA SER A 15 -14.68 -7.77 -2.19
C SER A 15 -13.56 -6.92 -1.59
N ASN A 16 -13.62 -6.64 -0.29
CA ASN A 16 -12.53 -5.92 0.40
C ASN A 16 -11.19 -6.64 0.26
N ASP A 17 -11.21 -7.97 0.28
CA ASP A 17 -10.03 -8.80 0.10
C ASP A 17 -9.48 -8.69 -1.33
N ASP A 18 -10.35 -8.62 -2.34
CA ASP A 18 -9.93 -8.43 -3.74
C ASP A 18 -9.24 -7.08 -3.94
N ILE A 19 -9.82 -6.00 -3.40
CA ILE A 19 -9.24 -4.65 -3.51
C ILE A 19 -7.91 -4.59 -2.76
N ALA A 20 -7.83 -5.15 -1.55
CA ALA A 20 -6.58 -5.21 -0.81
C ALA A 20 -5.53 -6.06 -1.55
N ASN A 21 -5.93 -7.17 -2.16
CA ASN A 21 -5.05 -8.00 -2.99
C ASN A 21 -4.49 -7.22 -4.18
N GLU A 22 -5.30 -6.38 -4.82
CA GLU A 22 -4.85 -5.48 -5.88
C GLU A 22 -3.83 -4.45 -5.37
N CYS A 23 -4.09 -3.82 -4.22
CA CYS A 23 -3.15 -2.90 -3.57
C CYS A 23 -1.80 -3.57 -3.27
N TYR A 24 -1.81 -4.79 -2.71
CA TYR A 24 -0.59 -5.56 -2.48
C TYR A 24 0.18 -5.84 -3.78
N SER A 25 -0.51 -6.28 -4.84
CA SER A 25 0.12 -6.54 -6.13
C SER A 25 0.74 -5.29 -6.73
N LYS A 26 0.05 -4.14 -6.69
CA LYS A 26 0.56 -2.85 -7.17
C LYS A 26 1.83 -2.42 -6.43
N LEU A 27 1.84 -2.55 -5.11
CA LEU A 27 3.02 -2.20 -4.30
C LEU A 27 4.22 -3.08 -4.64
N ILE A 28 4.02 -4.40 -4.73
CA ILE A 28 5.08 -5.34 -5.05
C ILE A 28 5.61 -5.09 -6.47
N GLU A 29 4.74 -4.84 -7.44
CA GLU A 29 5.15 -4.49 -8.81
C GLU A 29 6.00 -3.22 -8.82
N ALA A 30 5.55 -2.17 -8.14
CA ALA A 30 6.28 -0.90 -8.09
C ALA A 30 7.66 -1.07 -7.42
N LEU A 31 7.75 -1.79 -6.30
CA LEU A 31 9.03 -2.06 -5.63
C LEU A 31 9.99 -2.86 -6.53
N ASN A 32 9.49 -3.87 -7.24
CA ASN A 32 10.32 -4.68 -8.15
C ASN A 32 10.74 -3.94 -9.41
N SER A 33 9.99 -2.92 -9.83
CA SER A 33 10.32 -2.15 -11.02
C SER A 33 11.54 -1.25 -10.85
N ASN A 34 11.93 -0.95 -9.60
CA ASN A 34 12.94 0.04 -9.26
C ASN A 34 12.70 1.40 -9.95
N ASP A 35 11.43 1.77 -10.16
CA ASP A 35 10.99 2.97 -10.86
C ASP A 35 10.38 3.94 -9.85
N LEU A 36 11.07 5.07 -9.66
CA LEU A 36 10.65 6.15 -8.77
C LEU A 36 9.21 6.59 -9.07
N THR A 37 8.88 6.81 -10.35
CA THR A 37 7.57 7.32 -10.75
C THR A 37 6.45 6.32 -10.49
N LYS A 38 6.72 5.01 -10.63
CA LYS A 38 5.76 3.97 -10.29
C LYS A 38 5.47 3.95 -8.79
N ILE A 39 6.49 4.08 -7.93
CA ILE A 39 6.28 4.16 -6.49
C ILE A 39 5.47 5.40 -6.13
N GLU A 40 5.86 6.58 -6.61
CA GLU A 40 5.15 7.83 -6.30
C GLU A 40 3.69 7.79 -6.77
N SER A 41 3.39 7.13 -7.88
CA SER A 41 2.03 7.00 -8.41
C SER A 41 1.07 6.21 -7.50
N LEU A 42 1.60 5.44 -6.54
CA LEU A 42 0.77 4.73 -5.55
C LEU A 42 0.32 5.62 -4.39
N PHE A 43 1.01 6.74 -4.16
CA PHE A 43 0.71 7.64 -3.04
C PHE A 43 -0.43 8.59 -3.38
N ALA A 44 -1.17 8.96 -2.34
CA ALA A 44 -2.24 9.93 -2.47
C ALA A 44 -1.65 11.29 -2.89
N LYS A 45 -2.32 11.99 -3.80
CA LYS A 45 -1.79 13.25 -4.38
C LYS A 45 -1.56 14.32 -3.31
N ASN A 46 -2.40 14.35 -2.29
CA ASN A 46 -2.22 15.25 -1.15
C ASN A 46 -0.91 14.94 -0.37
N ILE A 47 -0.44 13.70 -0.34
CA ILE A 47 0.82 13.30 0.28
C ILE A 47 1.99 13.77 -0.57
N VAL A 48 1.98 13.42 -1.86
CA VAL A 48 3.04 13.80 -2.81
C VAL A 48 3.23 15.31 -2.84
N ASN A 49 2.15 16.10 -2.79
CA ASN A 49 2.21 17.55 -2.89
C ASN A 49 2.55 18.27 -1.58
N ASN A 50 2.25 17.68 -0.41
CA ASN A 50 2.36 18.37 0.88
C ASN A 50 3.50 17.86 1.77
N ILE A 51 4.15 16.75 1.43
CA ILE A 51 5.34 16.28 2.12
C ILE A 51 6.58 16.88 1.47
N ASN A 52 7.31 17.67 2.25
CA ASN A 52 8.65 18.10 1.86
C ASN A 52 9.58 16.89 1.71
N ASP A 53 10.46 16.92 0.71
CA ASP A 53 11.46 15.86 0.47
C ASP A 53 10.86 14.51 0.04
N PHE A 54 9.61 14.46 -0.45
CA PHE A 54 8.93 13.20 -0.78
C PHE A 54 9.70 12.37 -1.83
N GLU A 55 10.16 12.99 -2.92
CA GLU A 55 10.99 12.33 -3.95
C GLU A 55 12.24 11.66 -3.33
N ASN A 56 12.95 12.36 -2.45
CA ASN A 56 14.13 11.79 -1.78
C ASN A 56 13.76 10.68 -0.79
N GLN A 57 12.57 10.72 -0.16
CA GLN A 57 12.09 9.58 0.62
C GLN A 57 11.84 8.35 -0.27
N THR A 58 11.30 8.55 -1.48
CA THR A 58 11.12 7.50 -2.48
C THR A 58 12.46 6.92 -2.95
N ILE A 59 13.45 7.77 -3.23
CA ILE A 59 14.81 7.31 -3.59
C ILE A 59 15.39 6.43 -2.48
N ARG A 60 15.30 6.87 -1.21
CA ARG A 60 15.78 6.10 -0.06
C ARG A 60 15.05 4.77 0.10
N LEU A 61 13.75 4.69 -0.23
CA LEU A 61 13.00 3.43 -0.23
C LEU A 61 13.53 2.45 -1.26
N LEU A 62 13.74 2.92 -2.50
CA LEU A 62 14.29 2.10 -3.57
C LEU A 62 15.72 1.64 -3.26
N ASP A 63 16.57 2.50 -2.70
CA ASP A 63 17.92 2.12 -2.26
C ASP A 63 17.91 1.09 -1.12
N TYR A 64 16.91 1.16 -0.24
CA TYR A 64 16.77 0.25 0.91
C TYR A 64 16.21 -1.12 0.53
N TYR A 65 15.32 -1.17 -0.46
CA TYR A 65 14.68 -2.39 -0.96
C TYR A 65 15.56 -3.08 -2.02
N GLN A 66 16.16 -4.21 -1.65
CA GLN A 66 17.16 -4.90 -2.45
C GLN A 66 16.73 -6.33 -2.77
N GLY A 67 17.17 -6.83 -3.91
CA GLY A 67 16.86 -8.18 -4.37
C GLY A 67 15.53 -8.28 -5.14
N GLU A 68 15.37 -9.38 -5.85
CA GLU A 68 14.13 -9.68 -6.58
C GLU A 68 13.09 -10.31 -5.64
N SER A 69 11.83 -9.90 -5.73
CA SER A 69 10.76 -10.54 -4.95
C SER A 69 10.56 -12.00 -5.36
N VAL A 70 10.65 -12.92 -4.39
CA VAL A 70 10.43 -14.36 -4.57
C VAL A 70 9.04 -14.77 -4.11
N SER A 71 8.60 -14.24 -2.97
CA SER A 71 7.28 -14.54 -2.40
C SER A 71 6.85 -13.44 -1.43
N TYR A 72 5.58 -13.46 -1.03
CA TYR A 72 5.08 -12.56 0.00
C TYR A 72 4.11 -13.30 0.94
N LYS A 73 3.97 -12.78 2.16
CA LYS A 73 3.00 -13.21 3.16
C LYS A 73 2.19 -12.01 3.62
N LYS A 74 0.86 -12.12 3.57
CA LYS A 74 -0.07 -11.06 4.00
C LYS A 74 -0.54 -11.31 5.43
N TYR A 75 -0.83 -10.23 6.15
CA TYR A 75 -1.47 -10.27 7.46
C TYR A 75 -2.87 -9.64 7.38
N SER A 76 -3.64 -9.76 8.47
CA SER A 76 -5.02 -9.26 8.54
C SER A 76 -5.11 -7.78 8.21
N ILE A 77 -6.17 -7.43 7.48
CA ILE A 77 -6.45 -6.07 7.03
C ILE A 77 -7.29 -5.37 8.10
N GLY A 78 -6.87 -4.19 8.55
CA GLY A 78 -7.75 -3.28 9.26
C GLY A 78 -8.59 -2.49 8.25
N ILE A 79 -9.91 -2.53 8.36
CA ILE A 79 -10.81 -1.73 7.51
C ILE A 79 -11.46 -0.68 8.40
N THR A 80 -11.38 0.57 7.99
CA THR A 80 -12.17 1.64 8.60
C THR A 80 -13.06 2.25 7.53
N GLU A 81 -14.34 2.34 7.85
CA GLU A 81 -15.31 3.10 7.08
C GLU A 81 -15.79 4.26 7.96
N ASP A 82 -15.43 5.48 7.59
CA ASP A 82 -16.05 6.67 8.20
C ASP A 82 -17.32 6.97 7.43
N LYS A 83 -18.46 7.04 8.13
CA LYS A 83 -19.79 7.32 7.59
C LYS A 83 -20.44 8.41 8.42
N ASP A 84 -19.91 9.62 8.33
CA ASP A 84 -20.70 10.80 8.63
C ASP A 84 -21.62 11.13 7.45
N LYS A 85 -22.78 11.74 7.72
CA LYS A 85 -23.97 11.86 6.83
C LYS A 85 -23.73 12.36 5.38
N LYS A 86 -22.50 12.70 4.98
CA LYS A 86 -22.08 13.10 3.63
C LYS A 86 -20.66 12.64 3.20
N ILE A 87 -19.89 11.98 4.06
CA ILE A 87 -18.49 11.62 3.79
C ILE A 87 -18.34 10.12 4.00
N TYR A 88 -17.97 9.41 2.92
CA TYR A 88 -17.53 8.03 2.98
C TYR A 88 -16.04 7.99 2.66
N ALA A 89 -15.24 7.49 3.60
CA ALA A 89 -13.84 7.18 3.35
C ALA A 89 -13.58 5.73 3.75
N LYS A 90 -12.84 5.01 2.89
CA LYS A 90 -12.45 3.62 3.10
C LYS A 90 -10.95 3.50 2.92
N TYR A 91 -10.28 2.99 3.95
CA TYR A 91 -8.86 2.68 3.89
C TYR A 91 -8.54 1.33 4.50
N PHE A 92 -7.43 0.78 4.03
CA PHE A 92 -6.85 -0.46 4.53
C PHE A 92 -5.60 -0.16 5.35
N ASN A 93 -5.53 -0.71 6.55
CA ASN A 93 -4.30 -0.90 7.28
C ASN A 93 -3.73 -2.27 6.91
N MET A 94 -2.70 -2.27 6.07
CA MET A 94 -2.14 -3.47 5.47
C MET A 94 -0.76 -3.76 6.02
N SER A 95 -0.47 -5.03 6.25
CA SER A 95 0.84 -5.51 6.66
C SER A 95 1.22 -6.73 5.83
N LEU A 96 2.44 -6.72 5.30
CA LEU A 96 2.98 -7.82 4.50
C LEU A 96 4.48 -8.01 4.74
N ASP A 97 4.92 -9.26 4.65
CA ASP A 97 6.33 -9.59 4.53
C ASP A 97 6.62 -9.96 3.05
N ILE A 98 7.63 -9.35 2.45
CA ILE A 98 8.12 -9.70 1.12
C ILE A 98 9.47 -10.38 1.27
N THR A 99 9.56 -11.63 0.83
CA THR A 99 10.83 -12.36 0.76
C THR A 99 11.48 -12.07 -0.58
N THR A 100 12.67 -11.51 -0.55
CA THR A 100 13.51 -11.28 -1.73
C THR A 100 14.66 -12.28 -1.80
N THR A 101 15.48 -12.19 -2.83
CA THR A 101 16.74 -12.95 -2.93
C THR A 101 17.77 -12.54 -1.87
N GLU A 102 17.66 -11.34 -1.29
CA GLU A 102 18.65 -10.78 -0.36
C GLU A 102 18.18 -10.77 1.11
N GLU A 103 16.90 -10.45 1.34
CA GLU A 103 16.35 -10.19 2.68
C GLU A 103 14.82 -10.37 2.70
N ILE A 104 14.25 -10.45 3.91
CA ILE A 104 12.81 -10.34 4.13
C ILE A 104 12.50 -8.91 4.57
N TYR A 105 11.66 -8.21 3.81
CA TYR A 105 11.19 -6.88 4.15
C TYR A 105 9.79 -6.94 4.73
N ARG A 106 9.59 -6.32 5.89
CA ARG A 106 8.27 -6.14 6.51
C ARG A 106 7.76 -4.76 6.18
N ILE A 107 6.55 -4.68 5.65
CA ILE A 107 5.92 -3.44 5.20
C ILE A 107 4.58 -3.26 5.89
N ALA A 108 4.28 -2.02 6.28
CA ALA A 108 2.99 -1.61 6.81
C ALA A 108 2.51 -0.36 6.08
N THR A 109 1.22 -0.29 5.73
CA THR A 109 0.66 0.87 5.00
C THR A 109 -0.72 1.27 5.49
N ILE A 110 -1.02 2.58 5.40
CA ILE A 110 -2.39 3.09 5.33
C ILE A 110 -2.67 3.46 3.88
N TRP A 111 -3.65 2.81 3.27
CA TRP A 111 -4.00 3.00 1.87
C TRP A 111 -5.49 3.29 1.72
N TYR A 112 -5.82 4.51 1.29
CA TYR A 112 -7.17 4.94 0.98
C TYR A 112 -7.59 4.48 -0.41
N VAL A 113 -8.71 3.78 -0.49
CA VAL A 113 -9.24 3.22 -1.75
C VAL A 113 -10.56 3.85 -2.17
N ASP A 114 -11.23 4.55 -1.24
CA ASP A 114 -12.39 5.37 -1.53
C ASP A 114 -12.43 6.57 -0.57
N ASP A 115 -12.87 7.72 -1.07
CA ASP A 115 -13.05 8.98 -0.36
C ASP A 115 -13.98 9.87 -1.19
N THR A 116 -15.24 9.97 -0.79
CA THR A 116 -16.25 10.73 -1.54
C THR A 116 -16.12 12.25 -1.33
N ASN A 117 -15.26 12.70 -0.41
CA ASN A 117 -15.07 14.11 -0.09
C ASN A 117 -13.88 14.71 -0.86
N ASP A 118 -12.78 13.97 -1.02
CA ASP A 118 -11.62 14.42 -1.79
C ASP A 118 -10.88 13.26 -2.48
N ASN A 119 -10.99 13.18 -3.81
CA ASN A 119 -10.27 12.18 -4.62
C ASN A 119 -8.74 12.29 -4.53
N ASN A 120 -8.18 13.41 -4.07
CA ASN A 120 -6.73 13.53 -3.83
C ASN A 120 -6.26 12.73 -2.62
N ASN A 121 -7.18 12.25 -1.77
CA ASN A 121 -6.90 11.37 -0.65
C ASN A 121 -6.73 9.90 -1.06
N ILE A 122 -7.11 9.52 -2.29
CA ILE A 122 -6.97 8.13 -2.76
C ILE A 122 -5.51 7.79 -3.01
N GLY A 123 -5.01 6.73 -2.39
CA GLY A 123 -3.62 6.26 -2.48
C GLY A 123 -3.01 5.94 -1.11
N ILE A 124 -1.71 5.63 -1.10
CA ILE A 124 -0.93 5.42 0.12
C ILE A 124 -0.75 6.75 0.85
N TRP A 125 -1.09 6.75 2.14
CA TRP A 125 -0.83 7.87 3.05
C TRP A 125 0.46 7.69 3.83
N SER A 126 0.69 6.48 4.31
CA SER A 126 1.84 6.13 5.13
C SER A 126 2.38 4.79 4.65
N LEU A 127 3.69 4.71 4.46
CA LEU A 127 4.41 3.47 4.18
C LEU A 127 5.55 3.33 5.19
N TYR A 128 5.58 2.20 5.88
CA TYR A 128 6.64 1.82 6.79
C TYR A 128 7.32 0.58 6.25
N ILE A 129 8.64 0.53 6.31
CA ILE A 129 9.43 -0.64 5.91
C ILE A 129 10.56 -0.90 6.91
N ILE A 130 10.78 -2.16 7.27
CA ILE A 130 11.92 -2.61 8.07
C ILE A 130 12.42 -3.96 7.52
N LYS A 131 13.70 -4.27 7.73
CA LYS A 131 14.20 -5.62 7.50
C LYS A 131 13.71 -6.53 8.61
N PHE A 132 13.30 -7.75 8.29
CA PHE A 132 12.81 -8.72 9.26
C PHE A 132 13.81 -8.96 10.39
N SER A 133 15.10 -9.01 10.03
CA SER A 133 16.24 -9.13 10.96
C SER A 133 16.36 -7.98 11.98
N ASN A 134 15.75 -6.81 11.71
CA ASN A 134 15.82 -5.62 12.55
C ASN A 134 14.56 -5.40 13.41
N ASP A 135 13.49 -6.18 13.18
CA ASP A 135 12.26 -6.10 13.96
C ASP A 135 12.43 -6.83 15.31
N LEU A 136 11.95 -6.22 16.39
CA LEU A 136 12.00 -6.80 17.74
C LEU A 136 10.89 -7.82 17.97
N TYR A 137 9.82 -7.79 17.16
CA TYR A 137 8.65 -8.66 17.27
C TYR A 137 8.30 -9.31 15.92
N PRO A 138 9.25 -10.07 15.30
CA PRO A 138 9.06 -10.73 14.00
C PRO A 138 7.86 -11.69 13.96
N GLU A 139 7.40 -12.17 15.11
CA GLU A 139 6.27 -13.09 15.25
C GLU A 139 4.88 -12.43 15.09
N LYS A 140 4.80 -11.09 15.14
CA LYS A 140 3.56 -10.31 15.01
C LYS A 140 3.50 -9.61 13.65
N ALA A 141 2.31 -9.19 13.22
CA ALA A 141 2.19 -8.31 12.05
C ALA A 141 2.93 -6.99 12.30
N TYR A 142 3.73 -6.54 11.31
CA TYR A 142 4.47 -5.29 11.41
C TYR A 142 3.52 -4.09 11.19
N GLY A 143 3.62 -3.08 12.06
CA GLY A 143 2.76 -1.89 12.05
C GLY A 143 3.51 -0.56 12.08
N GLY A 144 4.83 -0.57 11.79
CA GLY A 144 5.68 0.60 11.98
C GLY A 144 5.81 0.99 13.46
N ASP A 145 5.99 2.29 13.72
CA ASP A 145 6.01 2.86 15.07
C ASP A 145 4.60 3.13 15.64
N GLY A 146 3.54 2.69 14.94
CA GLY A 146 2.15 2.87 15.32
C GLY A 146 1.62 4.31 15.19
N LEU A 147 2.46 5.27 14.78
CA LEU A 147 2.05 6.67 14.64
C LEU A 147 1.33 6.96 13.32
N TRP A 148 1.58 6.14 12.28
CA TRP A 148 1.03 6.33 10.93
C TRP A 148 1.25 7.74 10.42
N THR A 149 2.49 8.22 10.56
CA THR A 149 2.88 9.54 10.05
C THR A 149 2.86 9.50 8.53
N ASN A 150 2.31 10.54 7.90
CA ASN A 150 2.26 10.62 6.44
C ASN A 150 3.67 10.50 5.82
N GLY A 151 3.78 9.81 4.68
CA GLY A 151 5.03 9.64 3.93
C GLY A 151 5.64 8.23 4.06
N ILE A 152 6.96 8.16 3.84
CA ILE A 152 7.72 6.91 3.81
C ILE A 152 8.70 6.86 4.99
N HIS A 153 8.68 5.76 5.74
CA HIS A 153 9.44 5.58 6.98
C HIS A 153 10.23 4.28 6.96
N ILE A 154 11.55 4.40 7.07
CA ILE A 154 12.48 3.26 6.99
C ILE A 154 13.03 2.94 8.39
N GLY A 155 13.00 1.67 8.78
CA GLY A 155 13.66 1.15 9.99
C GLY A 155 12.98 1.50 11.30
N LYS A 156 11.70 1.87 11.28
CA LYS A 156 10.89 2.12 12.49
C LYS A 156 10.47 0.80 13.14
N LYS A 157 10.35 0.80 14.47
CA LYS A 157 10.07 -0.37 15.29
C LYS A 157 8.84 -0.12 16.16
#